data_AF-A0A2T0SGA8-F1
#
_entry.id   AF-A0A2T0SGA8-F1
#
_cell.length_a   1.000
_cell.length_b   1.000
_cell.length_c   1.000
_cell.angle_alpha   90.00
_cell.angle_beta   90.00
_cell.angle_gamma   90.00
#
_symmetry.space_group_name_H-M   'P 1'
#
loop_
_entity.id
_entity.type
_entity.pdbx_description
1 polymer ?
#
loop_
_entity_poly.entity_id
_entity_poly.type
_entity_poly.pdbx_seq_one_letter_code
_entity_poly.pdbx_strand_id
1 'polypeptide(L)'
;MVVVVAVVVTTGAAVAVSTGAAAGLWETDRADGGHVDPPPATARLTRQTLVDTETESGDLGYGAATTVDARLDGVLTWLPEPGTSVDRGQALYRVDDTPVVLL
;
A
#
# COMPACT_ATOMS: atom_id res chain seq x y z
N MET A 1 -4.70 -6.25 -8.14
CA MET A 1 -5.71 -6.98 -7.35
C MET A 1 -6.62 -5.94 -6.71
N VAL A 2 -7.90 -5.90 -7.05
CA VAL A 2 -8.84 -4.87 -6.58
C VAL A 2 -9.51 -5.36 -5.29
N VAL A 3 -9.43 -4.58 -4.21
CA VAL A 3 -10.18 -4.86 -2.98
C VAL A 3 -11.29 -3.80 -2.85
N VAL A 4 -12.52 -4.21 -3.12
CA VAL A 4 -13.73 -3.44 -2.85
C VAL A 4 -14.18 -3.77 -1.43
N VAL A 5 -14.28 -2.77 -0.56
CA VAL A 5 -14.85 -2.94 0.79
C VAL A 5 -16.28 -2.41 0.78
N ALA A 6 -17.24 -3.32 0.77
CA ALA A 6 -18.65 -3.05 1.01
C ALA A 6 -18.90 -3.05 2.53
N VAL A 7 -19.34 -1.92 3.08
CA VAL A 7 -19.80 -1.85 4.47
C VAL A 7 -21.32 -2.04 4.48
N VAL A 8 -21.75 -3.24 4.86
CA VAL A 8 -23.13 -3.59 5.18
C VAL A 8 -23.35 -3.33 6.66
N VAL A 9 -24.31 -2.47 7.01
CA VAL A 9 -24.80 -2.32 8.40
C VAL A 9 -26.22 -2.87 8.46
N THR A 10 -26.36 -4.09 8.98
CA THR A 10 -27.65 -4.75 9.21
C THR A 10 -28.07 -4.66 10.67
N THR A 11 -29.30 -4.14 10.84
CA THR A 11 -30.36 -4.51 11.79
C THR A 11 -30.20 -4.32 13.30
N GLY A 12 -31.22 -3.70 13.88
CA GLY A 12 -31.70 -4.08 15.21
C GLY A 12 -32.80 -3.17 15.76
N ALA A 13 -34.08 -3.55 15.58
CA ALA A 13 -35.14 -3.21 16.53
C ALA A 13 -36.39 -4.07 16.27
N ALA A 14 -36.58 -5.09 17.11
CA ALA A 14 -37.81 -5.89 17.21
C ALA A 14 -38.78 -5.23 18.19
N VAL A 15 -40.08 -5.12 17.89
CA VAL A 15 -41.13 -5.08 18.94
C VAL A 15 -42.48 -5.63 18.47
N ALA A 16 -42.88 -6.70 19.16
CA ALA A 16 -44.21 -7.17 19.61
C ALA A 16 -45.51 -7.00 18.79
N VAL A 17 -46.24 -8.13 18.74
CA VAL A 17 -47.63 -8.32 18.31
C VAL A 17 -48.59 -7.79 19.39
N SER A 18 -49.63 -7.04 19.00
CA SER A 18 -50.90 -7.02 19.74
C SER A 18 -52.08 -6.73 18.82
N THR A 19 -52.97 -7.70 18.76
CA THR A 19 -54.29 -7.72 18.13
C THR A 19 -55.18 -6.59 18.65
N GLY A 20 -55.77 -5.82 17.74
CA GLY A 20 -56.77 -4.80 18.04
C GLY A 20 -57.57 -4.46 16.79
N ALA A 21 -58.54 -5.32 16.47
CA ALA A 21 -59.51 -5.08 15.41
C ALA A 21 -60.52 -3.99 15.85
N ALA A 22 -60.98 -3.22 14.86
CA ALA A 22 -62.16 -2.35 14.88
C ALA A 22 -62.09 -1.05 15.69
N ALA A 23 -61.59 0.02 15.06
CA ALA A 23 -62.13 1.38 15.23
C ALA A 23 -61.63 2.30 14.12
N GLY A 24 -62.41 2.39 13.03
CA GLY A 24 -62.31 3.47 12.03
C GLY A 24 -61.46 3.12 10.80
N LEU A 25 -61.99 2.95 9.58
CA LEU A 25 -63.19 3.51 8.95
C LEU A 25 -63.42 5.00 9.24
N TRP A 26 -62.33 5.75 9.37
CA TRP A 26 -62.34 7.18 9.17
C TRP A 26 -61.13 7.48 8.29
N GLU A 27 -61.37 7.42 6.98
CA GLU A 27 -60.61 8.16 5.99
C GLU A 27 -60.75 9.64 6.36
N THR A 28 -60.00 10.08 7.36
CA THR A 28 -59.62 11.47 7.39
C THR A 28 -58.70 11.62 6.20
N ASP A 29 -59.13 12.39 5.21
CA ASP A 29 -58.24 13.29 4.47
C ASP A 29 -57.39 14.03 5.52
N ARG A 30 -56.36 13.35 6.02
CA ARG A 30 -55.20 14.02 6.56
C ARG A 30 -54.68 14.68 5.30
N ALA A 31 -54.94 15.98 5.17
CA ALA A 31 -54.06 16.81 4.40
C ALA A 31 -52.66 16.32 4.76
N ASP A 32 -51.98 15.69 3.80
CA ASP A 32 -50.54 15.52 3.87
C ASP A 32 -50.04 16.94 4.04
N GLY A 33 -49.88 17.35 5.30
CA GLY A 33 -49.31 18.61 5.68
C GLY A 33 -47.92 18.51 5.14
N GLY A 34 -47.76 19.04 3.91
CA GLY A 34 -46.67 18.66 3.02
C GLY A 34 -45.41 18.60 3.82
N HIS A 35 -44.83 17.40 3.92
CA HIS A 35 -43.51 17.30 4.50
C HIS A 35 -42.59 18.03 3.53
N VAL A 36 -42.32 19.30 3.83
CA VAL A 36 -41.29 20.05 3.13
C VAL A 36 -40.00 19.46 3.64
N ASP A 37 -39.41 18.57 2.82
CA ASP A 37 -38.08 18.05 3.10
C ASP A 37 -37.15 19.24 3.35
N PRO A 38 -36.38 19.23 4.45
CA PRO A 38 -35.46 20.31 4.73
C PRO A 38 -34.45 20.42 3.58
N PRO A 39 -34.00 21.64 3.25
CA PRO A 39 -33.03 21.82 2.18
C PRO A 39 -31.75 21.00 2.46
N PRO A 40 -31.10 20.45 1.41
CA PRO A 40 -29.94 19.59 1.58
C PRO A 40 -28.80 20.33 2.29
N ALA A 41 -28.11 19.63 3.18
CA ALA A 41 -26.95 20.16 3.88
C ALA A 41 -25.82 20.46 2.89
N THR A 42 -25.24 21.65 3.01
CA THR A 42 -24.11 22.10 2.18
C THR A 42 -22.85 22.28 3.03
N ALA A 43 -21.67 22.20 2.40
CA ALA A 43 -20.37 22.42 3.04
C ALA A 43 -19.65 23.60 2.40
N ARG A 44 -18.85 24.34 3.18
CA ARG A 44 -18.03 25.44 2.64
C ARG A 44 -16.85 24.87 1.88
N LEU A 45 -16.66 25.31 0.64
CA LEU A 45 -15.46 25.01 -0.13
C LEU A 45 -14.32 25.89 0.35
N THR A 46 -13.18 25.28 0.65
CA THR A 46 -11.93 25.98 0.96
C THR A 46 -10.84 25.55 -0.01
N ARG A 47 -9.93 26.47 -0.33
CA ARG A 47 -8.74 26.15 -1.14
C ARG A 47 -7.65 25.63 -0.22
N GLN A 48 -7.15 24.43 -0.52
CA GLN A 48 -6.06 23.79 0.20
C GLN A 48 -5.24 22.94 -0.78
N THR A 49 -4.05 22.54 -0.35
CA THR A 49 -3.21 21.61 -1.11
C THR A 49 -3.71 20.19 -0.90
N LEU A 50 -3.96 19.46 -1.98
CA LEU A 50 -4.19 18.03 -1.95
C LEU A 50 -2.87 17.31 -2.22
N VAL A 51 -2.54 16.32 -1.40
CA VAL A 51 -1.44 15.38 -1.65
C VAL A 51 -2.06 14.05 -2.01
N ASP A 52 -1.68 13.53 -3.17
CA ASP A 52 -2.01 12.19 -3.61
C ASP A 52 -0.78 11.30 -3.43
N THR A 53 -0.96 10.04 -3.04
CA THR A 53 0.15 9.12 -2.75
C THR A 53 -0.21 7.74 -3.27
N GLU A 54 0.66 7.21 -4.11
CA GLU A 54 0.55 5.87 -4.68
C GLU A 54 1.67 4.98 -4.12
N THR A 55 1.37 3.70 -3.93
CA THR A 55 2.32 2.71 -3.42
C THR A 55 2.62 1.71 -4.53
N GLU A 56 3.91 1.54 -4.82
CA GLU A 56 4.42 0.66 -5.86
C GLU A 56 5.38 -0.38 -5.26
N SER A 57 5.35 -1.58 -5.81
CA SER A 57 6.29 -2.65 -5.45
C SER A 57 7.54 -2.58 -6.33
N GLY A 58 8.72 -2.79 -5.73
CA GLY A 58 9.97 -2.89 -6.46
C GLY A 58 11.08 -3.53 -5.65
N ASP A 59 12.11 -4.01 -6.35
CA ASP A 59 13.32 -4.59 -5.75
C ASP A 59 14.47 -3.58 -5.74
N LEU A 60 15.35 -3.68 -4.74
CA LEU A 60 16.56 -2.88 -4.66
C LEU A 60 17.73 -3.61 -5.32
N GLY A 61 18.35 -2.98 -6.31
CA GLY A 61 19.59 -3.45 -6.94
C GLY A 61 20.84 -2.82 -6.33
N TYR A 62 22.00 -3.41 -6.64
CA TYR A 62 23.33 -2.90 -6.22
C TYR A 62 23.91 -1.82 -7.16
N GLY A 63 23.12 -1.33 -8.12
CA GLY A 63 23.58 -0.42 -9.17
C GLY A 63 24.23 -1.16 -10.35
N ALA A 64 25.03 -0.44 -11.14
CA ALA A 64 25.69 -1.01 -12.31
C ALA A 64 26.88 -1.89 -11.91
N ALA A 65 26.93 -3.11 -12.42
CA ALA A 65 28.07 -4.00 -12.21
C ALA A 65 29.30 -3.52 -12.98
N THR A 66 30.48 -3.65 -12.37
CA THR A 66 31.77 -3.39 -13.01
C THR A 66 32.56 -4.70 -13.10
N THR A 67 32.95 -5.09 -14.31
CA THR A 67 33.84 -6.24 -14.52
C THR A 67 35.26 -5.86 -14.13
N VAL A 68 35.91 -6.69 -13.32
CA VAL A 68 37.32 -6.54 -12.94
C VAL A 68 38.11 -7.63 -13.63
N ASP A 69 38.95 -7.25 -14.58
CA ASP A 69 39.85 -8.17 -15.29
C ASP A 69 41.21 -8.26 -14.60
N ALA A 70 41.78 -9.46 -14.55
CA ALA A 70 43.16 -9.64 -14.11
C ALA A 70 44.12 -9.05 -15.15
N ARG A 71 45.00 -8.14 -14.72
CA ARG A 71 45.98 -7.45 -15.60
C ARG A 71 47.42 -7.93 -15.40
N LEU A 72 47.59 -8.97 -14.58
CA LEU A 72 48.88 -9.54 -14.23
C LEU A 72 48.96 -10.93 -14.84
N ASP A 73 50.10 -11.25 -15.43
CA ASP A 73 50.43 -12.60 -15.86
C ASP A 73 50.77 -13.47 -14.63
N GLY A 74 50.46 -14.76 -14.69
CA GLY A 74 50.77 -15.73 -13.64
C GLY A 74 49.62 -16.71 -13.37
N VAL A 75 49.72 -17.48 -12.29
CA VAL A 75 48.70 -18.46 -11.89
C VAL A 75 47.79 -17.87 -10.82
N LEU A 76 46.47 -17.92 -11.06
CA LEU A 76 45.48 -17.58 -10.03
C LEU A 76 45.55 -18.62 -8.90
N THR A 77 46.01 -18.19 -7.73
CA THR A 77 46.27 -19.06 -6.58
C THR A 77 45.18 -18.95 -5.51
N TRP A 78 44.40 -17.86 -5.50
CA TRP A 78 43.29 -17.67 -4.57
C TRP A 78 42.26 -16.66 -5.09
N LEU A 79 41.00 -16.89 -4.74
CA LEU A 79 39.84 -16.03 -4.99
C LEU A 79 38.90 -16.08 -3.76
N PRO A 80 38.23 -14.97 -3.38
CA PRO A 80 37.21 -15.00 -2.35
C PRO A 80 36.00 -15.86 -2.74
N GLU A 81 35.30 -16.39 -1.73
CA GLU A 81 34.06 -17.12 -1.97
C GLU A 81 32.97 -16.19 -2.52
N PRO A 82 32.08 -16.67 -3.39
CA PRO A 82 30.97 -15.87 -3.92
C PRO A 82 30.12 -15.26 -2.81
N GLY A 83 29.79 -13.98 -2.95
CA GLY A 83 29.03 -13.22 -1.94
C GLY A 83 29.89 -12.56 -0.85
N THR A 84 31.20 -12.79 -0.85
CA THR A 84 32.13 -12.06 0.03
C THR A 84 32.17 -10.58 -0.35
N SER A 85 31.97 -9.70 0.65
CA SER A 85 32.24 -8.27 0.48
C SER A 85 33.72 -7.99 0.65
N VAL A 86 34.30 -7.22 -0.28
CA VAL A 86 35.70 -6.81 -0.27
C VAL A 86 35.77 -5.30 -0.26
N ASP A 87 36.35 -4.75 0.80
CA ASP A 87 36.57 -3.32 1.00
C ASP A 87 37.87 -2.85 0.37
N ARG A 88 37.99 -1.53 0.21
CA ARG A 88 39.24 -0.90 -0.21
C ARG A 88 40.38 -1.25 0.75
N GLY A 89 41.52 -1.61 0.19
CA GLY A 89 42.71 -2.08 0.91
C GLY A 89 42.74 -3.58 1.16
N GLN A 90 41.66 -4.31 0.87
CA GLN A 90 41.63 -5.77 0.99
C GLN A 90 42.02 -6.45 -0.34
N ALA A 91 42.45 -7.71 -0.24
CA ALA A 91 42.84 -8.49 -1.41
C ALA A 91 41.62 -8.94 -2.23
N LEU A 92 41.60 -8.59 -3.52
CA LEU A 92 40.58 -9.04 -4.48
C LEU A 92 40.87 -10.46 -4.98
N TYR A 93 42.13 -10.76 -5.27
CA TYR A 93 42.61 -12.07 -5.73
C TYR A 93 44.11 -12.20 -5.48
N ARG A 94 44.66 -13.43 -5.64
CA ARG A 94 46.13 -13.66 -5.58
C ARG A 94 46.64 -14.29 -6.87
N VAL A 95 47.78 -13.78 -7.33
CA VAL A 95 48.56 -14.34 -8.45
C VAL A 95 49.91 -14.76 -7.90
N ASP A 96 50.30 -16.02 -8.14
CA ASP A 96 51.56 -16.57 -7.64
C ASP A 96 51.79 -16.29 -6.14
N ASP A 97 50.73 -16.52 -5.34
CA ASP A 97 50.64 -16.26 -3.89
C ASP A 97 50.72 -14.78 -3.44
N THR A 98 50.90 -13.85 -4.39
CA THR A 98 50.97 -12.41 -4.13
C THR A 98 49.58 -11.75 -4.20
N PRO A 99 49.15 -11.00 -3.18
CA PRO A 99 47.82 -10.37 -3.16
C PRO A 99 47.74 -9.13 -4.06
N VAL A 100 46.66 -9.05 -4.84
CA VAL A 100 46.25 -7.86 -5.57
C VAL A 100 45.12 -7.19 -4.80
N VAL A 101 45.32 -5.94 -4.40
CA VAL A 101 44.41 -5.22 -3.50
C VAL A 101 43.47 -4.28 -4.25
N LEU A 102 42.26 -4.08 -3.70
CA LEU A 102 41.33 -3.05 -4.16
C LEU A 102 41.81 -1.67 -3.70
N LEU A 103 41.94 -0.70 -4.61
CA LEU A 103 42.42 0.66 -4.31
C LEU A 103 41.31 1.72 -4.24
#